data_AF-A0A7N0TIX4-F1
#
_entry.id   AF-A0A7N0TIX4-F1
#
_cell.length_a   1.000
_cell.length_b   1.000
_cell.length_c   1.000
_cell.angle_alpha   90.00
_cell.angle_beta   90.00
_cell.angle_gamma   90.00
#
_symmetry.space_group_name_H-M   'P 1'
#
loop_
_entity.id
_entity.type
_entity.pdbx_description
1 polymer ?
#
loop_
_entity_poly.entity_id
_entity_poly.type
_entity_poly.pdbx_seq_one_letter_code
_entity_poly.pdbx_strand_id
1 'polypeptide(L)'
;MKLKQLEGLLGDLQQFHNPKADFSFGDVSNKVVADFGCGCGTLGIAAALLDAEYVIGVDIDAESLETASANAGDLEVNLDFVQCNIGTLRWRGQIIDTVVMNPPFGTRRKGADMDFLQRALEIASGAVYSLHKTTTREHIKRAAIREYNAASAEVISSI
;
A
#
# COMPACT_ATOMS: atom_id res chain seq x y z
N MET A 1 -26.24 -26.74 -0.19
CA MET A 1 -26.21 -26.89 1.28
C MET A 1 -25.41 -25.71 1.84
N LYS A 2 -26.05 -24.84 2.64
CA LYS A 2 -25.50 -23.65 3.33
C LYS A 2 -24.41 -22.79 2.63
N LEU A 3 -24.81 -22.00 1.62
CA LEU A 3 -24.34 -20.62 1.50
C LEU A 3 -25.37 -19.74 2.22
N LYS A 4 -25.05 -19.15 3.39
CA LYS A 4 -25.83 -18.05 4.00
C LYS A 4 -25.26 -17.36 5.25
N GLN A 5 -23.94 -17.41 5.51
CA GLN A 5 -23.39 -16.93 6.80
C GLN A 5 -22.16 -15.99 6.69
N LEU A 6 -21.76 -15.58 5.47
CA LEU A 6 -20.69 -14.59 5.25
C LEU A 6 -21.21 -13.17 4.97
N GLU A 7 -22.47 -13.02 4.50
CA GLU A 7 -23.08 -11.71 4.24
C GLU A 7 -23.30 -10.87 5.52
N GLY A 8 -23.35 -11.52 6.69
CA GLY A 8 -23.66 -10.86 7.98
C GLY A 8 -22.47 -10.17 8.67
N LEU A 9 -21.23 -10.45 8.27
CA LEU A 9 -20.01 -9.87 8.86
C LEU A 9 -19.43 -8.70 8.05
N LEU A 10 -19.88 -8.53 6.80
CA LEU A 10 -19.48 -7.44 5.89
C LEU A 10 -20.58 -6.38 5.70
N GLY A 11 -21.61 -6.41 6.54
CA GLY A 11 -22.91 -5.74 6.32
C GLY A 11 -22.89 -4.21 6.16
N ASP A 12 -21.85 -3.53 6.65
CA ASP A 12 -21.73 -2.07 6.56
C ASP A 12 -20.71 -1.58 5.51
N LEU A 13 -20.03 -2.48 4.78
CA LEU A 13 -19.19 -2.11 3.62
C LEU A 13 -20.02 -1.82 2.36
N GLN A 14 -21.03 -0.96 2.49
CA GLN A 14 -21.92 -0.55 1.39
C GLN A 14 -21.33 0.59 0.51
N GLN A 15 -20.00 0.74 0.50
CA GLN A 15 -19.26 1.46 -0.52
C GLN A 15 -18.09 0.61 -0.98
N PHE A 16 -18.21 0.08 -2.20
CA PHE A 16 -17.18 -0.14 -3.25
C PHE A 16 -17.68 -1.25 -4.19
N HIS A 17 -18.80 -1.01 -4.87
CA HIS A 17 -19.37 -1.94 -5.87
C HIS A 17 -18.53 -2.09 -7.15
N ASN A 18 -17.33 -1.50 -7.16
CA ASN A 18 -16.28 -1.68 -8.14
C ASN A 18 -14.99 -1.03 -7.57
N PRO A 19 -13.97 -1.79 -7.10
CA PRO A 19 -12.69 -1.21 -6.70
C PRO A 19 -11.96 -0.68 -7.95
N LYS A 20 -12.22 0.58 -8.31
CA LYS A 20 -11.55 1.28 -9.43
C LYS A 20 -10.15 1.76 -9.08
N ALA A 21 -9.32 0.83 -8.64
CA ALA A 21 -7.89 0.86 -8.90
C ALA A 21 -7.65 -0.13 -10.04
N ASP A 22 -7.53 0.38 -11.27
CA ASP A 22 -7.25 -0.47 -12.42
C ASP A 22 -5.76 -0.86 -12.38
N PHE A 23 -5.46 -1.98 -11.72
CA PHE A 23 -4.12 -2.58 -11.64
C PHE A 23 -3.72 -3.30 -12.94
N SER A 24 -4.31 -2.92 -14.08
CA SER A 24 -4.13 -3.50 -15.42
C SER A 24 -2.71 -3.35 -15.98
N PHE A 25 -1.84 -2.60 -15.32
CA PHE A 25 -0.44 -2.37 -15.69
C PHE A 25 0.48 -3.60 -15.49
N GLY A 26 0.04 -4.61 -14.75
CA GLY A 26 0.86 -5.81 -14.46
C GLY A 26 1.89 -5.61 -13.34
N ASP A 27 1.76 -4.53 -12.58
CA ASP A 27 2.66 -4.15 -11.48
C ASP A 27 2.35 -4.85 -10.14
N VAL A 28 1.43 -5.81 -10.11
CA VAL A 28 1.03 -6.54 -8.88
C VAL A 28 1.10 -8.06 -9.06
N SER A 29 0.44 -8.61 -10.08
CA SER A 29 0.43 -10.06 -10.30
C SER A 29 1.83 -10.59 -10.63
N ASN A 30 2.25 -11.66 -9.94
CA ASN A 30 3.60 -12.25 -10.00
C ASN A 30 4.71 -11.25 -9.65
N LYS A 31 4.44 -10.30 -8.73
CA LYS A 31 5.40 -9.31 -8.23
C LYS A 31 5.67 -9.43 -6.74
N VAL A 32 6.84 -8.96 -6.30
CA VAL A 32 7.11 -8.69 -4.89
C VAL A 32 6.58 -7.29 -4.56
N VAL A 33 5.58 -7.22 -3.68
CA VAL A 33 4.88 -5.99 -3.30
C VAL A 33 5.18 -5.64 -1.85
N ALA A 34 5.41 -4.35 -1.55
CA ALA A 34 5.46 -3.85 -0.17
C ALA A 34 4.36 -2.82 0.10
N ASP A 35 3.70 -2.93 1.25
CA ASP A 35 2.68 -2.00 1.74
C ASP A 35 3.28 -1.12 2.84
N PHE A 36 3.57 0.15 2.55
CA PHE A 36 4.24 1.07 3.48
C PHE A 36 3.23 1.88 4.31
N GLY A 37 3.29 1.69 5.63
CA GLY A 37 2.25 2.14 6.55
C GLY A 37 0.99 1.31 6.40
N CYS A 38 1.15 -0.02 6.37
CA CYS A 38 0.07 -0.94 6.02
C CYS A 38 -1.13 -0.87 6.98
N GLY A 39 -0.96 -0.34 8.20
CA GLY A 39 -2.01 -0.31 9.22
C GLY A 39 -2.56 -1.71 9.45
N CYS A 40 -3.86 -1.90 9.26
CA CYS A 40 -4.56 -3.18 9.32
C CYS A 40 -4.43 -4.06 8.06
N GLY A 41 -3.48 -3.77 7.16
CA GLY A 41 -3.08 -4.63 6.04
C GLY A 41 -3.91 -4.50 4.76
N THR A 42 -4.83 -3.52 4.64
CA THR A 42 -5.82 -3.47 3.56
C THR A 42 -5.22 -3.49 2.14
N LEU A 43 -4.14 -2.74 1.88
CA LEU A 43 -3.54 -2.68 0.54
C LEU A 43 -2.69 -3.91 0.24
N GLY A 44 -1.90 -4.39 1.21
CA GLY A 44 -1.15 -5.64 1.10
C GLY A 44 -2.06 -6.85 0.86
N ILE A 45 -3.15 -6.98 1.61
CA ILE A 45 -4.14 -8.06 1.42
C ILE A 45 -4.77 -7.97 0.03
N ALA A 46 -5.11 -6.77 -0.44
CA ALA A 46 -5.61 -6.60 -1.81
C ALA A 46 -4.58 -7.01 -2.87
N ALA A 47 -3.28 -6.73 -2.67
CA ALA A 47 -2.22 -7.19 -3.55
C ALA A 47 -2.07 -8.73 -3.56
N ALA A 48 -2.14 -9.37 -2.39
CA ALA A 48 -2.09 -10.84 -2.27
C ALA A 48 -3.29 -11.51 -2.98
N LEU A 49 -4.49 -10.94 -2.86
CA LEU A 49 -5.70 -11.38 -3.57
C LEU A 49 -5.67 -11.09 -5.10
N LEU A 50 -4.69 -10.33 -5.58
CA LEU A 50 -4.44 -10.03 -7.00
C LEU A 50 -3.20 -10.78 -7.54
N ASP A 51 -2.95 -11.96 -6.98
CA ASP A 51 -1.87 -12.89 -7.36
C ASP A 51 -0.45 -12.28 -7.27
N ALA A 52 -0.20 -11.37 -6.31
CA ALA A 52 1.18 -10.99 -5.98
C ALA A 52 1.99 -12.21 -5.54
N GLU A 53 3.25 -12.32 -5.99
CA GLU A 53 4.12 -13.46 -5.67
C GLU A 53 4.44 -13.50 -4.18
N TYR A 54 4.65 -12.32 -3.59
CA TYR A 54 4.93 -12.17 -2.18
C TYR A 54 4.63 -10.73 -1.73
N VAL A 55 4.10 -10.57 -0.52
CA VAL A 55 3.65 -9.28 0.02
C VAL A 55 4.26 -9.02 1.39
N ILE A 56 4.75 -7.79 1.59
CA ILE A 56 5.38 -7.36 2.84
C ILE A 56 4.67 -6.14 3.41
N GLY A 57 4.00 -6.28 4.55
CA GLY A 57 3.45 -5.15 5.30
C GLY A 57 4.51 -4.50 6.18
N VAL A 58 4.68 -3.19 6.09
CA VAL A 58 5.61 -2.43 6.94
C VAL A 58 4.85 -1.35 7.70
N ASP A 59 4.87 -1.39 9.03
CA ASP A 59 4.32 -0.33 9.88
C ASP A 59 5.23 -0.09 11.10
N ILE A 60 5.11 1.08 11.73
CA ILE A 60 5.81 1.40 12.97
C ILE A 60 5.05 0.85 14.20
N ASP A 61 3.73 0.71 14.09
CA ASP A 61 2.84 0.30 15.16
C ASP A 61 2.63 -1.22 15.21
N ALA A 62 2.94 -1.85 16.34
CA ALA A 62 2.80 -3.29 16.52
C ALA A 62 1.33 -3.74 16.60
N GLU A 63 0.44 -2.94 17.19
CA GLU A 63 -0.99 -3.26 17.32
C GLU A 63 -1.68 -3.30 15.94
N SER A 64 -1.30 -2.36 15.07
CA SER A 64 -1.69 -2.38 13.65
C SER A 64 -1.20 -3.64 12.93
N LEU A 65 0.04 -4.08 13.14
CA LEU A 65 0.59 -5.30 12.52
C LEU A 65 -0.07 -6.58 13.04
N GLU A 66 -0.39 -6.66 14.34
CA GLU A 66 -1.18 -7.76 14.90
C GLU A 66 -2.57 -7.83 14.24
N THR A 67 -3.21 -6.68 14.05
CA THR A 67 -4.50 -6.57 13.35
C THR A 67 -4.38 -6.98 11.87
N ALA A 68 -3.31 -6.56 11.19
CA ALA A 68 -3.05 -6.94 9.79
C ALA A 68 -2.80 -8.44 9.64
N SER A 69 -2.06 -9.05 10.57
CA SER A 69 -1.84 -10.50 10.60
C SER A 69 -3.12 -11.28 10.86
N ALA A 70 -4.03 -10.77 11.71
CA ALA A 70 -5.33 -11.39 11.92
C ALA A 70 -6.21 -11.32 10.66
N ASN A 71 -6.31 -10.13 10.04
CA ASN A 71 -7.05 -9.93 8.80
C ASN A 71 -6.52 -10.79 7.63
N ALA A 72 -5.20 -10.97 7.54
CA ALA A 72 -4.58 -11.84 6.56
C ALA A 72 -4.94 -13.32 6.78
N GLY A 73 -4.92 -13.76 8.05
CA GLY A 73 -5.34 -15.11 8.44
C GLY A 73 -6.82 -15.39 8.18
N ASP A 74 -7.71 -14.45 8.50
CA ASP A 74 -9.17 -14.55 8.26
C ASP A 74 -9.53 -14.62 6.77
N LEU A 75 -8.65 -14.12 5.89
CA LEU A 75 -8.79 -14.16 4.43
C LEU A 75 -7.90 -15.21 3.76
N GLU A 76 -7.24 -16.08 4.53
CA GLU A 76 -6.35 -17.16 4.08
C GLU A 76 -5.21 -16.70 3.14
N VAL A 77 -4.73 -15.46 3.29
CA VAL A 77 -3.61 -14.89 2.51
C VAL A 77 -2.32 -14.81 3.31
N ASN A 78 -1.19 -15.10 2.66
CA ASN A 78 0.13 -15.07 3.29
C ASN A 78 0.82 -13.72 3.04
N LEU A 79 1.05 -12.97 4.12
CA LEU A 79 1.81 -11.72 4.15
C LEU A 79 2.87 -11.83 5.24
N ASP A 80 4.09 -11.32 4.97
CA ASP A 80 5.08 -11.12 6.03
C ASP A 80 5.04 -9.68 6.53
N PHE A 81 5.29 -9.49 7.82
CA PHE A 81 5.15 -8.19 8.50
C PHE A 81 6.47 -7.73 9.14
N VAL A 82 6.81 -6.46 8.94
CA VAL A 82 8.03 -5.85 9.46
C VAL A 82 7.70 -4.60 10.27
N GLN A 83 7.97 -4.65 11.58
CA GLN A 83 7.86 -3.45 12.41
C GLN A 83 9.04 -2.50 12.15
N CYS A 84 8.79 -1.38 11.48
CA CYS A 84 9.83 -0.39 11.19
C CYS A 84 9.28 1.03 10.93
N ASN A 85 10.08 2.03 11.28
CA ASN A 85 9.86 3.40 10.81
C ASN A 85 10.39 3.57 9.38
N ILE A 86 9.49 3.85 8.44
CA ILE A 86 9.74 4.08 7.00
C ILE A 86 10.87 5.10 6.74
N GLY A 87 10.94 6.19 7.51
CA GLY A 87 12.01 7.18 7.38
C GLY A 87 13.41 6.60 7.61
N THR A 88 13.51 5.57 8.46
CA THR A 88 14.77 4.88 8.78
C THR A 88 15.01 3.57 8.02
N LEU A 89 14.00 2.94 7.41
CA LEU A 89 13.96 1.52 6.95
C LEU A 89 15.26 0.84 6.47
N ARG A 90 16.02 1.39 5.51
CA ARG A 90 17.24 0.79 4.90
C ARG A 90 17.05 -0.66 4.41
N TRP A 91 16.24 -0.85 3.37
CA TRP A 91 15.97 -2.16 2.76
C TRP A 91 17.24 -2.91 2.32
N ARG A 92 17.29 -4.21 2.60
CA ARG A 92 18.38 -5.14 2.22
C ARG A 92 17.86 -6.55 1.87
N GLY A 93 16.55 -6.71 1.71
CA GLY A 93 15.92 -7.97 1.35
C GLY A 93 16.03 -8.25 -0.14
N GLN A 94 15.13 -9.09 -0.64
CA GLN A 94 14.88 -9.25 -2.07
C GLN A 94 14.43 -7.93 -2.72
N ILE A 95 14.48 -7.90 -4.05
CA ILE A 95 13.94 -6.79 -4.84
C ILE A 95 12.45 -6.64 -4.55
N ILE A 96 12.00 -5.40 -4.32
CA ILE A 96 10.57 -5.06 -4.31
C ILE A 96 10.27 -4.45 -5.68
N ASP A 97 9.43 -5.11 -6.47
CA ASP A 97 8.96 -4.55 -7.75
C ASP A 97 8.11 -3.30 -7.52
N THR A 98 7.18 -3.40 -6.57
CA THR A 98 6.10 -2.41 -6.40
C THR A 98 5.89 -2.04 -4.94
N VAL A 99 5.79 -0.73 -4.66
CA VAL A 99 5.35 -0.24 -3.36
C VAL A 99 3.94 0.33 -3.48
N VAL A 100 3.05 -0.09 -2.60
CA VAL A 100 1.72 0.51 -2.39
C VAL A 100 1.70 1.23 -1.04
N MET A 101 0.96 2.34 -0.92
CA MET A 101 0.83 3.05 0.36
C MET A 101 -0.36 4.00 0.44
N ASN A 102 -0.84 4.18 1.67
CA ASN A 102 -1.77 5.25 2.07
C ASN A 102 -1.11 6.11 3.17
N PRO A 103 -0.12 6.96 2.81
CA PRO A 103 0.75 7.60 3.79
C PRO A 103 0.01 8.64 4.64
N PRO A 104 0.47 8.90 5.89
CA PRO A 104 -0.17 9.85 6.78
C PRO A 104 -0.10 11.29 6.23
N PHE A 105 -1.28 11.86 5.90
CA PHE A 105 -1.45 13.15 5.20
C PHE A 105 -1.07 14.43 5.96
N GLY A 106 0.08 14.44 6.65
CA GLY A 106 0.70 15.65 7.21
C GLY A 106 -0.02 16.28 8.41
N THR A 107 -1.15 15.74 8.87
CA THR A 107 -2.02 16.36 9.89
C THR A 107 -1.41 16.38 11.29
N ARG A 108 -0.65 15.33 11.65
CA ARG A 108 0.08 15.22 12.93
C ARG A 108 1.53 15.70 12.81
N ARG A 109 2.20 15.37 11.70
CA ARG A 109 3.57 15.79 11.37
C ARG A 109 3.65 16.17 9.90
N LYS A 110 3.91 17.45 9.61
CA LYS A 110 4.05 17.97 8.24
C LYS A 110 5.18 17.23 7.50
N GLY A 111 4.91 16.77 6.28
CA GLY A 111 5.89 16.10 5.41
C GLY A 111 6.07 14.60 5.66
N ALA A 112 5.31 13.97 6.56
CA ALA A 112 5.38 12.51 6.74
C ALA A 112 4.99 11.73 5.48
N ASP A 113 4.12 12.28 4.64
CA ASP A 113 3.78 11.79 3.31
C ASP A 113 4.94 11.87 2.32
N MET A 114 5.84 12.85 2.47
CA MET A 114 7.05 13.00 1.66
C MET A 114 8.15 12.02 2.08
N ASP A 115 8.33 11.78 3.38
CA ASP A 115 9.27 10.75 3.89
C ASP A 115 8.93 9.36 3.31
N PHE A 116 7.62 9.04 3.23
CA PHE A 116 7.11 7.80 2.64
C PHE A 116 7.34 7.76 1.12
N LEU A 117 6.98 8.83 0.41
CA LEU A 117 7.17 8.92 -1.05
C LEU A 117 8.64 8.76 -1.46
N GLN A 118 9.56 9.43 -0.75
CA GLN A 118 10.99 9.27 -0.97
C GLN A 118 11.42 7.81 -0.75
N ARG A 119 11.05 7.21 0.39
CA ARG A 119 11.44 5.84 0.74
C ARG A 119 10.91 4.80 -0.25
N ALA A 120 9.70 4.99 -0.77
CA ALA A 120 9.11 4.12 -1.78
C ALA A 120 9.88 4.19 -3.11
N LEU A 121 10.17 5.40 -3.60
CA LEU A 121 10.94 5.61 -4.83
C LEU A 121 12.42 5.19 -4.71
N GLU A 122 12.98 5.16 -3.49
CA GLU A 122 14.31 4.60 -3.22
C GLU A 122 14.34 3.05 -3.22
N ILE A 123 13.21 2.37 -3.09
CA ILE A 123 13.13 0.91 -2.86
C ILE A 123 12.48 0.15 -4.03
N ALA A 124 11.41 0.68 -4.62
CA ALA A 124 10.71 0.03 -5.72
C ALA A 124 11.59 0.00 -6.98
N SER A 125 11.74 -1.18 -7.60
CA SER A 125 12.44 -1.30 -8.89
C SER A 125 11.53 -1.03 -10.10
N GLY A 126 10.21 -1.07 -9.92
CA GLY A 126 9.19 -0.85 -10.95
C GLY A 126 8.27 0.32 -10.63
N ALA A 127 7.28 0.11 -9.76
CA ALA A 127 6.15 1.02 -9.57
C ALA A 127 5.95 1.50 -8.13
N VAL A 128 5.39 2.71 -7.97
CA VAL A 128 4.95 3.24 -6.67
C VAL A 128 3.53 3.78 -6.79
N TYR A 129 2.60 3.17 -6.07
CA TYR A 129 1.22 3.63 -5.93
C TYR A 129 1.04 4.30 -4.57
N SER A 130 0.65 5.57 -4.58
CA SER A 130 0.48 6.36 -3.35
C SER A 130 -0.81 7.16 -3.37
N LEU A 131 -1.61 7.01 -2.33
CA LEU A 131 -2.80 7.83 -2.14
C LEU A 131 -2.41 9.20 -1.58
N HIS A 132 -2.93 10.28 -2.17
CA HIS A 132 -2.70 11.66 -1.71
C HIS A 132 -3.95 12.52 -1.90
N LYS A 133 -4.09 13.55 -1.06
CA LYS A 133 -5.17 14.55 -1.17
C LYS A 133 -5.05 15.29 -2.50
N THR A 134 -6.18 15.52 -3.18
CA THR A 134 -6.23 16.26 -4.45
C THR A 134 -5.58 17.66 -4.36
N THR A 135 -5.62 18.30 -3.19
CA THR A 135 -4.97 19.61 -2.94
C THR A 135 -3.44 19.57 -2.91
N THR A 136 -2.80 18.42 -2.66
CA THR A 136 -1.33 18.27 -2.67
C THR A 136 -0.78 17.65 -3.96
N ARG A 137 -1.64 17.11 -4.84
CA ARG A 137 -1.33 16.45 -6.13
C ARG A 137 -0.15 17.07 -6.90
N GLU A 138 -0.20 18.37 -7.19
CA GLU A 138 0.83 19.05 -8.01
C GLU A 138 2.14 19.32 -7.27
N HIS A 139 2.16 19.22 -5.94
CA HIS A 139 3.39 19.17 -5.16
C HIS A 139 4.00 17.76 -5.20
N ILE A 140 3.18 16.72 -4.96
CA ILE A 140 3.59 15.31 -5.00
C ILE A 140 4.22 14.95 -6.34
N LYS A 141 3.52 15.18 -7.46
CA LYS A 141 4.02 14.88 -8.81
C LYS A 141 5.34 15.59 -9.12
N ARG A 142 5.47 16.84 -8.67
CA ARG A 142 6.68 17.65 -8.88
C ARG A 142 7.87 17.11 -8.09
N ALA A 143 7.66 16.76 -6.82
CA ALA A 143 8.70 16.21 -5.96
C ALA A 143 9.15 14.83 -6.45
N ALA A 144 8.21 13.93 -6.79
CA ALA A 144 8.51 12.62 -7.36
C ALA A 144 9.49 12.72 -8.54
N ILE A 145 9.18 13.59 -9.52
CA ILE A 145 10.02 13.76 -10.73
C ILE A 145 11.31 14.55 -10.45
N ARG A 146 11.25 15.69 -9.74
CA ARG A 146 12.36 16.64 -9.63
C ARG A 146 13.30 16.43 -8.44
N GLU A 147 12.81 15.78 -7.38
CA GLU A 147 13.53 15.61 -6.12
C GLU A 147 13.88 14.14 -5.89
N TYR A 148 13.05 13.20 -6.36
CA TYR A 148 13.20 11.75 -6.15
C TYR A 148 13.42 10.94 -7.44
N ASN A 149 13.64 11.60 -8.58
CA ASN A 149 14.00 11.00 -9.87
C ASN A 149 13.02 9.95 -10.46
N ALA A 150 11.73 10.03 -10.12
CA ALA A 150 10.70 9.22 -10.77
C ALA A 150 10.63 9.55 -12.28
N ALA A 151 10.62 8.51 -13.12
CA ALA A 151 10.58 8.66 -14.58
C ALA A 151 9.29 9.34 -15.08
N SER A 152 8.16 9.07 -14.43
CA SER A 152 6.88 9.75 -14.63
C SER A 152 6.12 9.86 -13.30
N ALA A 153 5.07 10.68 -13.28
CA ALA A 153 4.15 10.78 -12.14
C ALA A 153 2.75 11.17 -12.62
N GLU A 154 1.81 10.23 -12.54
CA GLU A 154 0.48 10.32 -13.16
C GLU A 154 -0.63 10.15 -12.12
N VAL A 155 -1.86 10.54 -12.48
CA VAL A 155 -3.04 10.39 -11.62
C VAL A 155 -3.93 9.32 -12.24
N ILE A 156 -3.85 8.11 -11.69
CA ILE A 156 -4.53 6.92 -12.20
C ILE A 156 -6.02 6.93 -11.82
N SER A 157 -6.36 7.50 -10.65
CA SER A 157 -7.74 7.63 -10.18
C SER A 157 -7.90 8.87 -9.29
N SER A 158 -9.14 9.37 -9.18
CA SER A 158 -9.49 10.42 -8.23
C SER A 158 -10.94 10.30 -7.77
N ILE A 159 -11.14 10.48 -6.47
CA ILE A 159 -12.43 10.48 -5.76
C ILE A 159 -12.79 11.93 -5.41
#